data_AF-A0A4R2MKY5-F1
#
_entry.id   AF-A0A4R2MKY5-F1
#
_cell.length_a   1.000
_cell.length_b   1.000
_cell.length_c   1.000
_cell.angle_alpha   90.00
_cell.angle_beta   90.00
_cell.angle_gamma   90.00
#
_symmetry.space_group_name_H-M   'P 1'
#
loop_
_entity.id
_entity.type
_entity.pdbx_description
1 polymer ?
#
loop_
_entity_poly.entity_id
_entity_poly.type
_entity_poly.pdbx_seq_one_letter_code
_entity_poly.pdbx_strand_id
1 'polypeptide(L)'
;MQLGLRPLRVNRLMSPFDPNYRGQVAAELTSPAGRARAEASRAARRRRELQLTSDDPAQRWNASCAVAGLGVPSDPAKAARIRKPSRL
;
A
#
# COMPACT_ATOMS: atom_id res chain seq x y z
N MET A 1 -2.24 -37.68 -3.12
CA MET A 1 -1.77 -36.29 -3.35
C MET A 1 -2.35 -35.41 -2.26
N GLN A 2 -1.53 -34.98 -1.30
CA GLN A 2 -1.98 -34.22 -0.14
C GLN A 2 -2.03 -32.74 -0.52
N LEU A 3 -3.23 -32.23 -0.81
CA LEU A 3 -3.47 -30.81 -1.05
C LEU A 3 -3.24 -30.08 0.27
N GLY A 4 -2.06 -29.46 0.39
CA GLY A 4 -1.72 -28.60 1.52
C GLY A 4 -2.71 -27.44 1.57
N LEU A 5 -3.68 -27.53 2.48
CA LEU A 5 -4.55 -26.43 2.86
C LEU A 5 -3.64 -25.30 3.36
N ARG A 6 -3.44 -24.28 2.51
CA ARG A 6 -2.81 -23.03 2.93
C ARG A 6 -3.59 -22.54 4.15
N PRO A 7 -2.94 -22.23 5.28
CA PRO A 7 -3.65 -21.68 6.43
C PRO A 7 -4.35 -20.42 5.94
N LEU A 8 -5.69 -20.46 5.94
CA LEU A 8 -6.52 -19.29 5.76
C LEU A 8 -5.97 -18.28 6.77
N ARG A 9 -5.38 -17.19 6.29
CA ARG A 9 -5.05 -16.06 7.16
C ARG A 9 -6.38 -15.64 7.76
N VAL A 10 -6.63 -16.07 8.99
CA VAL A 10 -7.77 -15.62 9.76
C VAL A 10 -7.59 -14.11 9.82
N ASN A 11 -8.36 -13.39 9.02
CA ASN A 11 -8.55 -11.96 9.18
C ASN A 11 -9.27 -11.83 10.52
N ARG A 12 -8.49 -11.86 11.60
CA ARG A 12 -8.97 -11.73 12.97
C ARG A 12 -9.50 -10.31 13.05
N LEU A 13 -10.82 -10.17 12.93
CA LEU A 13 -11.47 -8.89 13.11
C LEU A 13 -11.12 -8.41 14.52
N MET A 14 -10.28 -7.39 14.62
CA MET A 14 -9.91 -6.79 15.90
C MET A 14 -11.12 -6.03 16.42
N SER A 15 -11.81 -6.63 17.39
CA SER A 15 -12.96 -6.01 18.03
C SER A 15 -12.47 -4.96 19.04
N PRO A 16 -12.92 -3.70 18.97
CA PRO A 16 -12.59 -2.69 19.97
C PRO A 16 -13.16 -3.00 21.36
N PHE A 17 -14.08 -3.96 21.47
CA PHE A 17 -14.65 -4.43 22.73
C PHE A 17 -13.90 -5.62 23.34
N ASP A 18 -12.86 -6.15 22.67
CA ASP A 18 -12.01 -7.20 23.23
C ASP A 18 -11.12 -6.59 24.33
N PRO A 19 -11.06 -7.17 25.55
CA PRO A 19 -10.13 -6.74 26.59
C PRO A 19 -8.67 -6.66 26.13
N ASN A 20 -8.29 -7.49 25.16
CA ASN A 20 -6.95 -7.55 24.59
C ASN A 20 -6.76 -6.61 23.38
N TYR A 21 -7.77 -5.85 22.97
CA TYR A 21 -7.72 -4.99 21.78
C TYR A 21 -6.50 -4.07 21.78
N ARG A 22 -6.22 -3.41 22.91
CA ARG A 22 -5.06 -2.51 23.04
C ARG A 22 -3.73 -3.23 22.79
N GLY A 23 -3.59 -4.45 23.32
CA GLY A 23 -2.40 -5.28 23.10
C GLY A 23 -2.28 -5.72 21.65
N GLN A 24 -3.39 -6.10 21.02
CA GLN A 24 -3.43 -6.47 19.60
C GLN A 24 -3.06 -5.28 18.70
N VAL A 25 -3.56 -4.08 18.98
CA VAL A 25 -3.20 -2.84 18.26
C VAL A 25 -1.72 -2.52 18.42
N ALA A 26 -1.19 -2.60 19.64
CA ALA A 26 0.24 -2.35 19.90
C ALA A 26 1.13 -3.37 19.16
N ALA A 27 0.76 -4.65 19.15
CA ALA A 27 1.46 -5.68 18.41
C ALA A 27 1.40 -5.43 16.89
N GLU A 28 0.25 -5.00 16.37
CA GLU A 28 0.12 -4.69 14.95
C GLU A 28 0.98 -3.49 14.56
N LEU A 29 0.94 -2.39 15.32
CA LEU A 29 1.73 -1.18 15.05
C LEU A 29 3.24 -1.41 15.12
N THR A 30 3.69 -2.32 15.98
CA THR A 30 5.12 -2.63 16.13
C THR A 30 5.62 -3.65 15.12
N SER A 31 4.72 -4.42 14.49
CA SER A 31 5.06 -5.41 13.46
C SER A 31 5.65 -4.79 12.20
N PRO A 32 6.44 -5.52 11.40
CA PRO A 32 6.96 -5.04 10.12
C PRO A 32 5.86 -4.55 9.17
N ALA A 33 4.74 -5.26 9.12
CA ALA A 33 3.59 -4.89 8.29
C ALA A 33 2.92 -3.60 8.80
N GLY A 34 2.77 -3.43 10.11
CA GLY A 34 2.23 -2.21 10.70
C GLY A 34 3.13 -0.99 10.47
N ARG A 35 4.45 -1.17 10.58
CA ARG A 35 5.43 -0.11 10.25
C ARG A 35 5.32 0.33 8.79
N ALA A 36 5.25 -0.63 7.85
CA ALA A 36 5.07 -0.33 6.44
C ALA A 36 3.76 0.41 6.16
N ARG A 37 2.65 0.03 6.82
CA ARG A 37 1.37 0.76 6.73
C ARG A 37 1.45 2.17 7.31
N ALA A 38 2.13 2.35 8.44
CA ALA A 38 2.33 3.66 9.05
C ALA A 38 3.16 4.59 8.15
N GLU A 39 4.22 4.06 7.52
CA GLU A 39 5.01 4.79 6.53
C GLU A 39 4.19 5.18 5.31
N ALA A 40 3.39 4.25 4.77
CA ALA A 40 2.49 4.53 3.66
C ALA A 40 1.45 5.62 4.02
N SER A 41 0.90 5.58 5.23
CA SER A 41 -0.01 6.60 5.74
C SER A 41 0.65 7.98 5.84
N ARG A 42 1.87 8.05 6.39
CA ARG A 42 2.65 9.31 6.44
C ARG A 42 2.96 9.84 5.04
N ALA A 43 3.33 8.98 4.10
CA ALA A 43 3.59 9.37 2.73
C ALA A 43 2.33 9.94 2.05
N ALA A 44 1.17 9.31 2.26
CA ALA A 44 -0.11 9.79 1.76
C ALA A 44 -0.47 11.18 2.35
N ARG A 45 -0.23 11.38 3.65
CA ARG A 45 -0.43 12.68 4.30
C ARG A 45 0.44 13.77 3.67
N ARG A 46 1.74 13.54 3.48
CA ARG A 46 2.64 14.51 2.85
C ARG A 46 2.19 14.89 1.44
N ARG A 47 1.71 13.92 0.65
CA ARG A 47 1.17 14.19 -0.69
C ARG A 47 -0.05 15.11 -0.64
N ARG A 48 -0.98 14.82 0.27
CA ARG A 48 -2.15 15.68 0.46
C ARG A 48 -1.77 17.10 0.86
N GLU A 49 -0.78 17.24 1.74
CA GLU A 49 -0.24 18.56 2.11
C GLU A 49 0.33 19.26 0.86
N LEU A 50 1.20 18.62 0.08
CA LEU A 50 1.74 19.19 -1.17
C LEU A 50 0.65 19.59 -2.16
N GLN A 51 -0.42 18.80 -2.29
CA GLN A 51 -1.54 19.12 -3.18
C GLN A 51 -2.27 20.42 -2.77
N LEU A 52 -2.35 20.68 -1.47
CA LEU A 52 -3.09 21.80 -0.90
C LEU A 52 -2.24 23.06 -0.77
N THR A 53 -0.95 22.92 -0.48
CA THR A 53 -0.10 24.06 -0.07
C THR A 53 1.02 24.39 -1.06
N SER A 54 1.25 23.60 -2.11
CA SER A 54 2.29 23.90 -3.10
C SER A 54 1.87 25.01 -4.04
N ASP A 55 2.71 26.02 -4.19
CA ASP A 55 2.53 27.08 -5.20
C ASP A 55 2.87 26.60 -6.62
N ASP A 56 3.65 25.53 -6.76
CA ASP A 56 3.97 24.89 -8.04
C ASP A 56 2.79 24.01 -8.52
N PRO A 57 2.13 24.34 -9.65
CA PRO A 57 1.04 23.55 -10.22
C PRO A 57 1.45 22.12 -10.59
N ALA A 58 2.70 21.90 -11.01
CA ALA A 58 3.19 20.57 -11.38
C ALA A 58 3.30 19.66 -10.16
N GLN A 59 3.77 20.19 -9.03
CA GLN A 59 3.80 19.46 -7.76
C GLN A 59 2.39 19.13 -7.25
N ARG A 60 1.43 20.06 -7.37
CA ARG A 60 0.03 19.79 -7.02
C ARG A 60 -0.57 18.68 -7.88
N TRP A 61 -0.32 18.71 -9.18
CA TRP A 61 -0.76 17.69 -10.12
C TRP A 61 -0.16 16.32 -9.78
N ASN A 62 1.16 16.25 -9.61
CA ASN A 62 1.86 15.01 -9.27
C ASN A 62 1.38 14.43 -7.94
N ALA A 63 1.10 15.27 -6.94
CA ALA A 63 0.52 14.85 -5.67
C ALA A 63 -0.91 14.29 -5.83
N SER A 64 -1.72 14.85 -6.74
CA SER A 64 -3.09 14.40 -7.00
C SER A 64 -3.17 13.03 -7.71
N CYS A 65 -2.18 12.70 -8.54
CA CYS A 65 -2.14 11.43 -9.27
C CYS A 65 -1.53 10.27 -8.46
N ALA A 66 -0.91 10.55 -7.31
CA ALA A 66 -0.17 9.57 -6.53
C ALA A 66 -1.09 8.82 -5.55
N VAL A 67 -1.90 7.89 -6.06
CA VAL A 67 -2.73 7.02 -5.22
C VAL A 67 -1.86 6.00 -4.48
N ALA A 68 -1.97 5.95 -3.15
CA ALA A 68 -1.24 4.96 -2.35
C ALA A 68 -1.72 3.53 -2.72
N GLY A 69 -0.81 2.69 -3.23
CA GLY A 69 -1.11 1.31 -3.64
C GLY A 69 -1.47 1.14 -5.12
N LEU A 70 -1.64 2.22 -5.89
CA LEU A 70 -1.79 2.21 -7.35
C LEU A 70 -0.54 2.84 -7.95
N GLY A 71 0.17 2.10 -8.81
CA GLY A 71 1.51 2.47 -9.30
C GLY A 71 2.67 1.68 -8.68
N VAL A 72 2.39 0.59 -7.94
CA VAL A 72 3.38 -0.49 -7.79
C VAL A 72 3.81 -0.87 -9.21
N PRO A 73 5.11 -0.93 -9.54
CA PRO A 73 5.54 -1.29 -10.88
C PRO A 73 4.82 -2.58 -11.26
N SER A 74 3.97 -2.51 -12.30
CA SER A 74 3.56 -3.71 -13.01
C SER A 74 4.84 -4.47 -13.26
N ASP A 75 4.91 -5.70 -12.74
CA ASP A 75 6.01 -6.64 -12.94
C ASP A 75 6.72 -6.32 -14.28
N PRO A 76 8.00 -5.93 -14.25
CA PRO A 76 8.69 -5.46 -15.45
C PRO A 76 8.66 -6.50 -16.57
N ALA A 77 8.53 -7.79 -16.25
CA ALA A 77 8.32 -8.86 -17.23
C ALA A 77 6.96 -8.76 -17.94
N LYS A 78 5.93 -8.29 -17.24
CA LYS A 78 4.58 -8.06 -17.77
C LYS A 78 4.50 -6.77 -18.60
N ALA A 79 5.23 -5.73 -18.21
CA ALA A 79 5.37 -4.51 -19.01
C ALA A 79 6.14 -4.74 -20.32
N ALA A 80 7.17 -5.59 -20.31
CA ALA A 80 7.96 -5.93 -21.49
C ALA A 80 7.18 -6.73 -22.56
N ARG A 81 6.14 -7.48 -22.18
CA ARG A 81 5.26 -8.21 -23.11
C ARG A 81 4.41 -7.31 -24.00
N ILE A 82 4.25 -6.02 -23.64
CA ILE A 82 3.51 -5.01 -24.41
C ILE A 82 4.45 -4.23 -25.33
N ARG A 83 5.66 -4.72 -25.63
CA ARG A 83 6.42 -4.20 -26.78
C ARG A 83 5.78 -4.72 -28.05
N LYS A 84 5.22 -3.82 -28.86
CA LYS A 84 4.83 -4.12 -30.25
C LYS A 84 6.02 -4.78 -30.96
N PRO A 85 5.82 -5.85 -31.74
CA PRO A 85 6.85 -6.30 -32.65
C PRO A 85 7.14 -5.16 -33.63
N SER A 86 8.34 -4.59 -33.56
CA SER A 86 8.84 -3.73 -34.62
C SER A 86 9.02 -4.61 -35.85
N ARG A 87 8.15 -4.44 -36.85
CA ARG A 87 8.43 -4.96 -38.20
C ARG A 87 9.64 -4.19 -38.74
N LEU A 88 10.73 -4.91 -38.95
CA LEU A 88 11.73 -4.64 -39.98
C LEU A 88 11.91 -5.94 -40.76
#